data_AF-A0A2N6D3Z1-F1
#
_entry.id   AF-A0A2N6D3Z1-F1
#
_cell.length_a   1.000
_cell.length_b   1.000
_cell.length_c   1.000
_cell.angle_alpha   90.00
_cell.angle_beta   90.00
_cell.angle_gamma   90.00
#
_symmetry.space_group_name_H-M   'P 1'
#
loop_
_entity.id
_entity.type
_entity.pdbx_description
1 polymer ?
#
loop_
_entity_poly.entity_id
_entity_poly.type
_entity_poly.pdbx_seq_one_letter_code
_entity_poly.pdbx_strand_id
1 'polypeptide(L)'
;MSEIKDLFYLGIGATMIAKERIEEEAKDLMERGKISREEQEAFVKKAKDKAKSEEKVFQDKFKESIKEVLSEMGLATKEDIEEIKKLLKK
;
A
#
# COMPACT_ATOMS: atom_id res chain seq x y z
N MET A 1 -6.80 13.04 -14.02
CA MET A 1 -7.83 12.62 -13.01
C MET A 1 -8.17 11.15 -13.14
N SER A 2 -7.99 10.52 -14.31
CA SER A 2 -8.15 9.08 -14.52
C SER A 2 -7.00 8.28 -13.94
N GLU A 3 -5.77 8.79 -13.99
CA GLU A 3 -4.56 8.03 -13.66
C GLU A 3 -4.49 7.62 -12.18
N ILE A 4 -4.89 8.52 -11.28
CA ILE A 4 -4.94 8.24 -9.82
C ILE A 4 -5.99 7.17 -9.50
N LYS A 5 -7.12 7.18 -10.23
CA LYS A 5 -8.17 6.17 -10.06
C LYS A 5 -7.68 4.80 -10.53
N ASP A 6 -6.98 4.75 -11.65
CA ASP A 6 -6.41 3.51 -12.19
C ASP A 6 -5.35 2.92 -11.24
N LEU A 7 -4.49 3.76 -10.66
CA LEU A 7 -3.53 3.33 -9.63
C LEU A 7 -4.22 2.79 -8.37
N PHE A 8 -5.31 3.43 -7.94
CA PHE A 8 -6.10 2.95 -6.80
C PHE A 8 -6.73 1.59 -7.09
N TYR A 9 -7.33 1.40 -8.27
CA TYR A 9 -7.89 0.11 -8.68
C TYR A 9 -6.82 -0.98 -8.80
N LEU A 10 -5.64 -0.65 -9.34
CA LEU A 10 -4.50 -1.55 -9.39
C LEU A 10 -4.08 -2.00 -7.98
N GLY A 11 -4.02 -1.07 -7.03
CA GLY A 11 -3.69 -1.38 -5.63
C GLY A 11 -4.68 -2.35 -4.97
N ILE A 12 -5.99 -2.15 -5.21
CA ILE A 12 -7.03 -3.08 -4.72
C ILE A 12 -6.86 -4.47 -5.36
N GLY A 13 -6.71 -4.52 -6.69
CA GLY A 13 -6.54 -5.79 -7.41
C GLY A 13 -5.31 -6.56 -6.96
N ALA A 14 -4.17 -5.87 -6.85
CA ALA A 14 -2.91 -6.47 -6.37
C ALA A 14 -3.03 -7.01 -4.94
N THR A 15 -3.74 -6.29 -4.05
CA THR A 15 -3.96 -6.74 -2.67
C THR A 15 -4.82 -8.00 -2.62
N MET A 16 -5.84 -8.10 -3.47
CA MET A 16 -6.70 -9.28 -3.55
C MET A 16 -5.92 -10.51 -4.02
N ILE A 17 -5.13 -10.37 -5.09
CA ILE A 17 -4.24 -11.44 -5.60
C ILE A 17 -3.22 -11.86 -4.53
N ALA A 18 -2.61 -10.90 -3.82
CA ALA A 18 -1.65 -11.19 -2.76
C ALA A 18 -2.30 -12.01 -1.62
N LYS A 19 -3.53 -11.66 -1.24
CA LYS A 19 -4.30 -12.42 -0.24
C LYS A 19 -4.55 -13.85 -0.71
N GLU A 20 -5.02 -14.03 -1.94
CA GLU A 20 -5.28 -15.36 -2.53
C GLU A 20 -4.03 -16.23 -2.52
N ARG A 21 -2.89 -15.69 -2.95
CA ARG A 21 -1.58 -16.39 -2.94
C ARG A 21 -1.16 -16.84 -1.53
N ILE A 22 -1.33 -15.98 -0.53
CA ILE A 22 -0.96 -16.31 0.86
C ILE A 22 -1.86 -17.44 1.41
N GLU A 23 -3.16 -17.39 1.12
CA GLU A 23 -4.12 -18.41 1.54
C GLU A 23 -3.86 -19.75 0.83
N GLU A 24 -3.56 -19.71 -0.47
CA GLU A 24 -3.21 -20.87 -1.29
C GLU A 24 -1.95 -21.55 -0.77
N GLU A 25 -0.86 -20.82 -0.53
CA GLU A 25 0.37 -21.44 -0.02
C GLU A 25 0.23 -22.00 1.39
N ALA A 26 -0.56 -21.34 2.24
CA ALA A 26 -0.88 -21.89 3.56
C ALA A 26 -1.67 -23.20 3.42
N LYS A 27 -2.62 -23.27 2.48
CA LYS A 27 -3.40 -24.48 2.20
C LYS A 27 -2.52 -25.60 1.66
N ASP A 28 -1.62 -25.32 0.72
CA ASP A 28 -0.68 -26.29 0.15
C ASP A 28 0.25 -26.88 1.22
N LEU A 29 0.72 -26.07 2.16
CA LEU A 29 1.51 -26.56 3.29
C LEU A 29 0.70 -27.50 4.19
N MET A 30 -0.59 -27.22 4.41
CA MET A 30 -1.47 -28.08 5.20
C MET A 30 -1.76 -29.40 4.46
N GLU A 31 -2.09 -29.35 3.17
CA GLU A 31 -2.38 -30.55 2.37
C GLU A 31 -1.18 -31.49 2.26
N ARG A 32 0.04 -30.92 2.27
CA ARG A 32 1.30 -31.70 2.30
C ARG A 32 1.66 -32.22 3.69
N GLY A 33 0.80 -32.01 4.69
CA GLY A 33 1.00 -32.44 6.07
C GLY A 33 2.15 -31.72 6.79
N LYS A 34 2.59 -30.55 6.28
CA LYS A 34 3.71 -29.79 6.86
C LYS A 34 3.28 -28.89 8.01
N ILE A 35 2.00 -28.51 8.04
CA ILE A 35 1.41 -27.67 9.08
C ILE A 35 0.01 -28.18 9.44
N SER A 36 -0.43 -27.93 10.68
CA SER A 36 -1.80 -28.17 11.12
C SER A 36 -2.77 -27.11 10.58
N ARG A 37 -4.07 -27.35 10.76
CA ARG A 37 -5.11 -26.36 10.44
C ARG A 37 -4.99 -25.09 11.30
N GLU A 38 -4.67 -25.23 12.60
CA GLU A 38 -4.43 -24.06 13.45
C GLU A 38 -3.21 -23.27 12.99
N GLU A 39 -2.16 -23.95 12.54
CA GLU A 39 -0.94 -23.32 12.03
C GLU A 39 -1.17 -22.59 10.71
N GLN A 40 -2.06 -23.09 9.85
CA GLN A 40 -2.49 -22.38 8.64
C GLN A 40 -3.15 -21.03 8.98
N GLU A 41 -4.12 -21.04 9.88
CA GLU A 41 -4.81 -19.83 10.32
C GLU A 41 -3.84 -18.84 10.99
N ALA A 42 -2.92 -19.36 11.80
CA ALA A 42 -1.86 -18.57 12.42
C ALA A 42 -0.90 -17.95 11.39
N PHE A 43 -0.58 -18.67 10.31
CA PHE A 43 0.28 -18.18 9.23
C PHE A 43 -0.34 -16.98 8.51
N VAL A 44 -1.60 -17.11 8.07
CA VAL A 44 -2.35 -16.02 7.41
C VAL A 44 -2.49 -14.83 8.37
N LYS A 45 -2.81 -15.09 9.64
CA LYS A 45 -2.91 -14.04 10.65
C LYS A 45 -1.58 -13.31 10.87
N LYS A 46 -0.47 -14.03 10.95
CA LYS A 46 0.87 -13.46 11.12
C LYS A 46 1.28 -12.59 9.93
N ALA A 47 0.97 -13.01 8.70
CA ALA A 47 1.19 -12.21 7.51
C ALA A 47 0.42 -10.89 7.57
N LYS A 48 -0.85 -10.94 7.97
CA LYS A 48 -1.69 -9.74 8.15
C LYS A 48 -1.20 -8.83 9.27
N ASP A 49 -0.81 -9.38 10.41
CA ASP A 49 -0.32 -8.61 11.55
C ASP A 49 1.03 -7.93 11.22
N LYS A 50 1.91 -8.62 10.50
CA LYS A 50 3.16 -8.02 9.99
C LYS A 50 2.87 -6.86 9.04
N ALA A 51 1.96 -7.04 8.09
CA ALA A 51 1.57 -5.97 7.16
C ALA A 51 1.05 -4.73 7.90
N LYS A 52 0.23 -4.91 8.94
CA LYS A 52 -0.23 -3.80 9.80
C LYS A 52 0.92 -3.11 10.55
N SER A 53 1.88 -3.87 11.05
CA SER A 53 3.02 -3.30 11.79
C SER A 53 3.91 -2.41 10.92
N GLU A 54 3.96 -2.68 9.61
CA GLU A 54 4.76 -1.94 8.64
C GLU A 54 3.95 -0.84 7.91
N GLU A 55 2.63 -0.80 8.10
CA GLU A 55 1.70 0.09 7.38
C GLU A 55 2.09 1.56 7.49
N LYS A 56 2.44 2.04 8.69
CA LYS A 56 2.78 3.45 8.90
C LYS A 56 4.03 3.87 8.13
N VAL A 57 5.09 3.06 8.20
CA VAL A 57 6.35 3.32 7.50
C VAL A 57 6.12 3.28 5.98
N PHE A 58 5.31 2.33 5.51
CA PHE A 58 4.90 2.25 4.12
C PHE A 58 4.12 3.50 3.68
N GLN A 59 3.13 3.95 4.44
CA GLN A 59 2.32 5.13 4.12
C GLN A 59 3.18 6.40 4.03
N ASP A 60 4.15 6.57 4.94
CA ASP A 60 5.03 7.73 4.93
C ASP A 60 5.94 7.74 3.68
N LYS A 61 6.58 6.61 3.37
CA LYS A 61 7.38 6.45 2.14
C LYS A 61 6.54 6.64 0.87
N PHE A 62 5.33 6.09 0.85
CA PHE A 62 4.44 6.19 -0.30
C PHE A 62 4.02 7.65 -0.58
N LYS A 63 3.72 8.42 0.47
CA LYS A 63 3.44 9.86 0.33
C LYS A 63 4.64 10.63 -0.21
N GLU A 64 5.84 10.29 0.23
CA GLU A 64 7.09 10.90 -0.25
C GLU A 64 7.31 10.60 -1.73
N SER A 65 7.19 9.34 -2.14
CA SER A 65 7.29 8.96 -3.56
C SER A 65 6.24 9.65 -4.44
N ILE A 66 5.00 9.80 -3.96
CA ILE A 66 3.97 10.56 -4.72
C ILE A 66 4.38 12.04 -4.84
N LYS A 67 4.88 12.66 -3.77
CA LYS A 67 5.34 14.05 -3.83
C LYS A 67 6.48 14.24 -4.84
N GLU A 68 7.42 13.31 -4.88
CA GLU A 68 8.54 13.30 -5.83
C GLU A 68 8.02 13.22 -7.28
N VAL A 69 7.14 12.25 -7.58
CA VAL A 69 6.53 12.11 -8.91
C VAL A 69 5.77 13.38 -9.32
N LEU A 70 4.98 13.96 -8.41
CA LEU A 70 4.26 15.21 -8.68
C LEU A 70 5.22 16.37 -8.97
N SER A 71 6.34 16.43 -8.26
CA SER A 71 7.38 17.45 -8.46
C SER A 71 8.09 17.29 -9.82
N GLU A 72 8.43 16.06 -10.22
CA GLU A 72 9.00 15.77 -11.54
C GLU A 72 8.06 16.16 -12.68
N MET A 73 6.75 16.03 -12.46
CA MET A 73 5.72 16.47 -13.41
C MET A 73 5.51 18.00 -13.43
N GLY A 74 6.21 18.76 -12.59
CA GLY A 74 6.07 20.21 -12.46
C GLY A 74 4.76 20.65 -11.81
N LEU A 75 4.11 19.78 -11.03
CA LEU A 75 2.85 20.10 -10.35
C LEU A 75 3.11 20.76 -9.00
N ALA A 76 2.54 21.95 -8.80
CA ALA A 76 2.61 22.66 -7.53
C ALA A 76 1.72 21.99 -6.46
N THR A 77 2.25 21.87 -5.25
CA THR A 77 1.52 21.38 -4.08
C THR A 77 0.63 22.46 -3.49
N LYS A 78 -0.23 22.07 -2.54
CA LYS A 78 -1.09 23.04 -1.84
C LYS A 78 -0.24 24.03 -1.03
N GLU A 79 0.83 23.54 -0.43
CA GLU A 79 1.80 24.32 0.32
C GLU A 79 2.44 25.40 -0.58
N ASP A 80 2.87 25.02 -1.78
CA ASP A 80 3.44 25.97 -2.77
C ASP A 80 2.43 27.07 -3.14
N ILE A 81 1.16 26.70 -3.34
CA ILE A 81 0.09 27.66 -3.65
C ILE A 81 -0.18 28.60 -2.47
N GLU A 82 -0.16 28.11 -1.23
CA GLU A 82 -0.34 28.94 -0.03
C GLU A 82 0.82 29.91 0.18
N GLU A 83 2.05 29.51 -0.13
CA GLU A 83 3.22 30.38 -0.10
C GLU A 83 3.11 31.51 -1.12
N ILE A 84 2.75 31.19 -2.38
CA ILE A 84 2.49 32.19 -3.42
C ILE A 84 1.39 33.17 -2.99
N LYS A 85 0.30 32.68 -2.40
CA LYS A 85 -0.80 33.54 -1.91
C LYS A 85 -0.35 34.51 -0.81
N LYS A 86 0.58 34.12 0.05
CA LYS A 86 1.14 35.01 1.09
C LYS A 86 2.00 36.10 0.45
N LEU A 87 2.79 35.76 -0.57
CA LEU A 87 3.62 36.72 -1.31
C LEU A 87 2.77 37.76 -2.06
N LEU A 88 1.63 37.35 -2.64
CA LEU A 88 0.71 38.24 -3.37
C LEU A 88 -0.14 39.16 -2.49
N LYS A 89 -0.19 38.91 -1.17
CA LYS A 89 -0.94 39.73 -0.21
C LYS A 89 -0.10 40.85 0.43
N LYS A 90 1.17 40.96 0.06
CA LYS A 90 2.01 42.14 0.30
C LYS A 90 1.80 43.17 -0.80
#